data_AF-A0A0B9FPE7-F1
#
_entry.id   AF-A0A0B9FPE7-F1
#
_cell.length_a   1.000
_cell.length_b   1.000
_cell.length_c   1.000
_cell.angle_alpha   90.00
_cell.angle_beta   90.00
_cell.angle_gamma   90.00
#
_symmetry.space_group_name_H-M   'P 1'
#
loop_
_entity.id
_entity.type
_entity.pdbx_description
1 polymer ?
#
loop_
_entity_poly.entity_id
_entity_poly.type
_entity_poly.pdbx_seq_one_letter_code
_entity_poly.pdbx_strand_id
1 'polypeptide(L)'
;MKTLLSVILISLCLSPLAFGADQPEDSSAVVQDAKEECARFENGEFHATEQAISLHDFTGDGQPEEIVDASQFSCSTSASMWGGSGGTFLWVVVDGKSYEFLANKWKIVDFDGQSVLLLAVHSSECSDDIGPCYRALVWRDGFRTTR
;
A
#
# COMPACT_ATOMS: atom_id res chain seq x y z
N MET A 1 -60.86 -25.07 30.95
CA MET A 1 -59.50 -24.49 31.00
C MET A 1 -59.02 -24.35 29.55
N LYS A 2 -59.13 -23.16 28.95
CA LYS A 2 -58.77 -22.90 27.56
C LYS A 2 -57.51 -22.04 27.54
N THR A 3 -56.44 -22.60 27.00
CA THR A 3 -55.12 -21.98 26.79
C THR A 3 -55.22 -20.86 25.76
N LEU A 4 -54.83 -19.64 26.15
CA LEU A 4 -54.64 -18.51 25.25
C LEU A 4 -53.18 -18.52 24.75
N LEU A 5 -53.01 -18.66 23.43
CA LEU A 5 -51.73 -18.50 22.73
C LEU A 5 -51.35 -17.00 22.73
N SER A 6 -50.17 -16.67 23.24
CA SER A 6 -49.52 -15.39 22.99
C SER A 6 -48.58 -15.51 21.78
N VAL A 7 -48.91 -14.82 20.69
CA VAL A 7 -48.07 -14.70 19.49
C VAL A 7 -47.00 -13.64 19.78
N ILE A 8 -45.74 -14.05 19.85
CA ILE A 8 -44.58 -13.15 19.97
C ILE A 8 -44.20 -12.68 18.57
N LEU A 9 -44.43 -11.40 18.28
CA LEU A 9 -44.03 -10.76 17.02
C LEU A 9 -42.56 -10.33 17.14
N ILE A 10 -41.65 -11.16 16.60
CA ILE A 10 -40.21 -10.87 16.55
C ILE A 10 -39.97 -9.89 15.40
N SER A 11 -39.72 -8.62 15.73
CA SER A 11 -39.28 -7.60 14.79
C SER A 11 -37.80 -7.82 14.46
N LEU A 12 -37.52 -8.48 13.33
CA LEU A 12 -36.18 -8.62 12.76
C LEU A 12 -35.66 -7.24 12.33
N CYS A 13 -34.73 -6.67 13.10
CA CYS A 13 -33.88 -5.57 12.65
C CYS A 13 -32.88 -6.13 11.63
N LEU A 14 -33.22 -6.08 10.34
CA LEU A 14 -32.24 -6.26 9.26
C LEU A 14 -31.24 -5.11 9.35
N SER A 15 -30.07 -5.38 9.93
CA SER A 15 -28.91 -4.52 9.77
C SER A 15 -28.37 -4.76 8.37
N PRO A 16 -28.28 -3.75 7.48
CA PRO A 16 -27.50 -3.93 6.27
C PRO A 16 -26.05 -4.22 6.69
N LEU A 17 -25.55 -5.39 6.29
CA LEU A 17 -24.12 -5.62 6.19
C LEU A 17 -23.59 -4.53 5.25
N ALA A 18 -23.01 -3.48 5.82
CA ALA A 18 -22.17 -2.57 5.08
C ALA A 18 -20.96 -3.40 4.62
N PHE A 19 -21.05 -3.98 3.43
CA PHE A 19 -19.86 -4.30 2.66
C PHE A 19 -19.11 -2.98 2.53
N GLY A 20 -17.97 -2.88 3.21
CA GLY A 20 -17.04 -1.78 2.95
C GLY A 20 -16.72 -1.83 1.46
N ALA A 21 -17.23 -0.86 0.71
CA ALA A 21 -16.66 -0.59 -0.59
C ALA A 21 -15.22 -0.15 -0.30
N ASP A 22 -14.23 -0.83 -0.89
CA ASP A 22 -12.87 -0.30 -0.94
C ASP A 22 -13.01 1.10 -1.57
N GLN A 23 -12.83 2.12 -0.74
CA GLN A 23 -12.86 3.49 -1.20
C GLN A 23 -11.59 3.66 -2.04
N PRO A 24 -11.66 4.30 -3.23
CA PRO A 24 -10.48 4.52 -4.04
C PRO A 24 -9.40 5.17 -3.18
N GLU A 25 -8.26 4.50 -3.10
CA GLU A 25 -7.11 4.93 -2.34
C GLU A 25 -6.27 5.78 -3.28
N ASP A 26 -6.14 7.07 -2.97
CA ASP A 26 -5.18 7.96 -3.63
C ASP A 26 -3.90 8.08 -2.78
N SER A 27 -2.84 8.66 -3.34
CA SER A 27 -1.59 8.85 -2.59
C SER A 27 -1.78 9.68 -1.32
N SER A 28 -2.77 10.58 -1.31
CA SER A 28 -3.06 11.43 -0.15
C SER A 28 -3.64 10.62 1.01
N ALA A 29 -4.44 9.59 0.72
CA ALA A 29 -4.94 8.65 1.71
C ALA A 29 -3.78 7.86 2.36
N VAL A 30 -2.84 7.33 1.56
CA VAL A 30 -1.65 6.63 2.06
C VAL A 30 -0.82 7.53 3.00
N VAL A 31 -0.57 8.78 2.59
CA VAL A 31 0.19 9.74 3.41
C VAL A 31 -0.58 10.13 4.68
N GLN A 32 -1.89 10.29 4.59
CA GLN A 32 -2.74 10.62 5.73
C GLN A 32 -2.78 9.48 6.75
N ASP A 33 -2.86 8.24 6.29
CA ASP A 33 -2.81 7.06 7.15
C ASP A 33 -1.45 6.96 7.88
N ALA A 34 -0.34 7.20 7.19
CA ALA A 34 0.98 7.27 7.80
C ALA A 34 1.07 8.39 8.85
N LYS A 35 0.52 9.57 8.55
CA LYS A 35 0.46 10.68 9.52
C LYS A 35 -0.33 10.31 10.77
N GLU A 36 -1.48 9.66 10.61
CA GLU A 36 -2.30 9.21 11.74
C GLU A 36 -1.63 8.10 12.54
N GLU A 37 -0.95 7.17 11.88
CA GLU A 37 -0.18 6.13 12.54
C GLU A 37 0.92 6.72 13.44
N CYS A 38 1.70 7.67 12.92
CA CYS A 38 2.72 8.35 13.71
C CYS A 38 2.10 9.11 14.90
N ALA A 39 1.00 9.83 14.69
CA ALA A 39 0.31 10.54 15.77
C ALA A 39 -0.25 9.59 16.84
N ARG A 40 -0.77 8.42 16.45
CA ARG A 40 -1.22 7.39 17.40
C ARG A 40 -0.07 6.80 18.21
N PHE A 41 1.15 6.77 17.64
CA PHE A 41 2.32 6.24 18.30
C PHE A 41 3.03 7.31 19.15
N GLU A 42 2.73 7.30 20.46
CA GLU A 42 3.35 8.19 21.45
C GLU A 42 3.18 9.69 21.15
N ASN A 43 2.13 10.07 20.40
CA ASN A 43 1.90 11.44 19.92
C ASN A 43 3.04 11.95 19.02
N GLY A 44 3.54 11.08 18.14
CA GLY A 44 4.58 11.42 17.19
C GLY A 44 4.16 12.52 16.21
N GLU A 45 5.16 13.27 15.74
CA GLU A 45 5.01 14.26 14.68
C GLU A 45 5.51 13.65 13.37
N PHE A 46 4.63 13.61 12.37
CA PHE A 46 4.93 13.11 11.03
C PHE A 46 5.60 14.19 10.19
N HIS A 47 6.65 13.81 9.46
CA HIS A 47 7.27 14.64 8.43
C HIS A 47 7.55 13.81 7.18
N ALA A 48 7.32 14.41 6.01
CA ALA A 48 7.65 13.86 4.70
C ALA A 48 8.42 14.88 3.87
N THR A 49 9.38 14.41 3.07
CA THR A 49 10.08 15.28 2.10
C THR A 49 9.20 15.53 0.86
N GLU A 50 9.61 16.49 0.03
CA GLU A 50 8.94 16.76 -1.26
C GLU A 50 9.05 15.59 -2.25
N GLN A 51 9.96 14.64 -2.00
CA GLN A 51 10.18 13.46 -2.84
C GLN A 51 9.32 12.27 -2.43
N ALA A 52 8.48 12.41 -1.40
CA ALA A 52 7.65 11.33 -0.89
C ALA A 52 6.61 10.84 -1.91
N ILE A 53 6.16 11.71 -2.80
CA ILE A 53 5.29 11.35 -3.93
C ILE A 53 6.04 11.64 -5.23
N SER A 54 6.05 10.67 -6.13
CA SER A 54 6.63 10.80 -7.48
C SER A 54 5.69 10.23 -8.54
N LEU A 55 5.83 10.73 -9.77
CA LEU A 55 4.91 10.46 -10.88
C LEU A 55 5.60 9.64 -11.98
N HIS A 56 5.00 8.51 -12.33
CA HIS A 56 5.54 7.56 -13.30
C HIS A 56 4.45 6.84 -14.08
N ASP A 57 4.52 6.85 -15.41
CA ASP A 57 3.59 6.14 -16.30
C ASP A 57 3.96 4.65 -16.34
N PHE A 58 3.27 3.85 -15.51
CA PHE A 58 3.40 2.40 -15.48
C PHE A 58 2.44 1.73 -16.45
N THR A 59 1.24 2.28 -16.62
CA THR A 59 0.18 1.72 -17.45
C THR A 59 0.45 1.88 -18.95
N GLY A 60 1.27 2.86 -19.33
CA GLY A 60 1.61 3.20 -20.70
C GLY A 60 0.52 4.00 -21.42
N ASP A 61 -0.43 4.58 -20.68
CA ASP A 61 -1.55 5.36 -21.26
C ASP A 61 -1.24 6.87 -21.39
N GLY A 62 -0.05 7.29 -20.95
CA GLY A 62 0.39 8.68 -20.96
C GLY A 62 -0.08 9.52 -19.77
N GLN A 63 -0.84 8.94 -18.82
CA GLN A 63 -1.12 9.52 -17.52
C GLN A 63 -0.22 8.86 -16.47
N PRO A 64 0.61 9.63 -15.73
CA PRO A 64 1.47 9.04 -14.74
C PRO A 64 0.69 8.61 -13.49
N GLU A 65 1.04 7.44 -12.97
CA GLU A 65 0.63 6.97 -11.66
C GLU A 65 1.52 7.54 -10.55
N GLU A 66 0.98 7.55 -9.32
CA GLU A 66 1.67 8.04 -8.14
C GLU A 66 2.38 6.92 -7.40
N ILE A 67 3.61 7.18 -6.98
CA ILE A 67 4.37 6.35 -6.05
C ILE A 67 4.51 7.11 -4.74
N VAL A 68 4.17 6.45 -3.64
CA VAL A 68 4.43 6.92 -2.27
C VAL A 68 5.62 6.17 -1.70
N ASP A 69 6.72 6.87 -1.44
CA ASP A 69 7.97 6.29 -0.92
C ASP A 69 8.14 6.59 0.58
N ALA A 70 7.93 5.58 1.43
CA ALA A 70 8.03 5.74 2.88
C ALA A 70 9.45 6.01 3.36
N SER A 71 10.49 5.85 2.53
CA SER A 71 11.86 6.25 2.87
C SER A 71 12.03 7.75 3.01
N GLN A 72 11.05 8.50 2.50
CA GLN A 72 10.94 9.95 2.64
C GLN A 72 10.11 10.36 3.86
N PHE A 73 9.55 9.40 4.60
CA PHE A 73 8.79 9.66 5.82
C PHE A 73 9.69 9.62 7.06
N SER A 74 9.27 10.32 8.09
CA SER A 74 9.85 10.25 9.43
C SER A 74 8.78 10.48 10.49
N CYS A 75 8.91 9.78 11.61
CA CYS A 75 8.08 9.97 12.79
C CYS A 75 8.99 10.34 13.97
N SER A 76 8.67 11.41 14.70
CA SER A 76 9.54 11.90 15.78
C SER A 76 9.74 10.89 16.93
N THR A 77 8.83 9.93 17.08
CA THR A 77 8.83 8.91 18.14
C THR A 77 9.26 7.52 17.66
N SER A 78 9.43 7.31 16.35
CA SER A 78 9.84 6.01 15.80
C SER A 78 10.71 6.17 14.56
N ALA A 79 12.00 5.79 14.69
CA ALA A 79 12.97 5.87 13.60
C ALA A 79 12.71 4.85 12.47
N SER A 80 11.91 3.82 12.73
CA SER A 80 11.70 2.69 11.82
C SER A 80 10.21 2.36 11.65
N MET A 81 9.34 3.37 11.69
CA MET A 81 7.88 3.15 11.63
C MET A 81 7.46 2.41 10.35
N TRP A 82 7.97 2.85 9.18
CA TRP A 82 7.61 2.29 7.88
C TRP A 82 8.72 1.46 7.23
N GLY A 83 9.67 0.97 8.03
CA GLY A 83 10.76 0.16 7.49
C GLY A 83 11.50 -0.67 8.53
N GLY A 84 12.34 -1.58 8.05
CA GLY A 84 13.16 -2.45 8.88
C GLY A 84 14.19 -3.20 8.04
N SER A 85 14.66 -4.34 8.52
CA SER A 85 15.64 -5.16 7.78
C SER A 85 15.10 -5.72 6.47
N GLY A 86 13.78 -5.88 6.36
CA GLY A 86 13.10 -6.32 5.13
C GLY A 86 13.07 -5.26 4.03
N GLY A 87 13.28 -4.00 4.37
CA GLY A 87 13.12 -2.85 3.48
C GLY A 87 12.21 -1.78 4.07
N THR A 88 11.88 -0.81 3.24
CA THR A 88 10.96 0.29 3.54
C THR A 88 9.75 0.18 2.62
N PHE A 89 8.57 0.57 3.11
CA PHE A 89 7.35 0.50 2.31
C PHE A 89 7.41 1.44 1.10
N LEU A 90 6.79 0.97 0.02
CA LEU A 90 6.59 1.69 -1.23
C LEU A 90 5.19 1.34 -1.71
N TRP A 91 4.36 2.34 -2.01
CA TRP A 91 3.04 2.12 -2.58
C TRP A 91 2.97 2.70 -3.97
N VAL A 92 2.36 1.99 -4.90
CA VAL A 92 2.04 2.51 -6.23
C VAL A 92 0.53 2.53 -6.38
N VAL A 93 -0.03 3.70 -6.67
CA VAL A 93 -1.47 3.89 -6.81
C VAL A 93 -1.83 3.87 -8.30
N VAL A 94 -2.63 2.89 -8.70
CA VAL A 94 -3.12 2.74 -10.07
C VAL A 94 -4.63 2.55 -10.04
N ASP A 95 -5.36 3.38 -10.78
CA ASP A 95 -6.84 3.33 -10.85
C ASP A 95 -7.54 3.29 -9.48
N GLY A 96 -7.03 4.06 -8.51
CA GLY A 96 -7.58 4.13 -7.14
C GLY A 96 -7.30 2.88 -6.30
N LYS A 97 -6.34 2.04 -6.71
CA LYS A 97 -5.88 0.89 -5.96
C LYS A 97 -4.40 1.03 -5.61
N SER A 98 -4.08 0.87 -4.33
CA SER A 98 -2.72 0.82 -3.85
C SER A 98 -2.11 -0.58 -4.04
N TYR A 99 -0.88 -0.60 -4.55
CA TYR A 99 -0.02 -1.78 -4.65
C TYR A 99 1.17 -1.58 -3.73
N GLU A 100 1.19 -2.32 -2.62
CA GLU A 100 2.22 -2.23 -1.59
C GLU A 100 3.41 -3.14 -1.91
N PHE A 101 4.61 -2.61 -1.69
CA PHE A 101 5.88 -3.30 -1.80
C PHE A 101 6.76 -2.99 -0.60
N LEU A 102 7.70 -3.90 -0.32
CA LEU A 102 8.78 -3.69 0.63
C LEU A 102 10.11 -3.77 -0.10
N ALA A 103 10.91 -2.70 -0.05
CA ALA A 103 12.18 -2.63 -0.77
C ALA A 103 13.25 -1.86 0.01
N ASN A 104 14.49 -2.34 -0.06
CA ASN A 104 15.67 -1.62 0.46
C ASN A 104 16.08 -0.45 -0.44
N LYS A 105 15.87 -0.61 -1.75
CA LYS A 105 16.05 0.40 -2.79
C LYS A 105 15.07 0.10 -3.92
N TRP A 106 14.69 1.13 -4.66
CA TRP A 106 13.89 0.96 -5.86
C TRP A 106 14.37 1.90 -6.96
N LYS A 107 14.04 1.56 -8.20
CA LYS A 107 14.25 2.41 -9.37
C LYS A 107 13.28 2.00 -10.48
N ILE A 108 12.90 2.97 -11.30
CA ILE A 108 12.19 2.70 -12.56
C ILE A 108 13.19 2.74 -13.70
N VAL A 109 13.11 1.74 -14.56
CA VAL A 109 13.89 1.66 -15.80
C VAL A 109 12.94 1.55 -16.98
N ASP A 110 13.25 2.28 -18.05
CA ASP A 110 12.64 2.03 -19.35
C ASP A 110 13.35 0.84 -20.00
N PHE A 111 12.55 -0.13 -20.44
CA PHE A 111 13.04 -1.26 -21.21
C PHE A 111 12.18 -1.42 -22.47
N ASP A 112 12.64 -0.85 -23.58
CA ASP A 112 11.95 -0.89 -24.89
C ASP A 112 10.57 -0.24 -24.83
N GLY A 113 10.45 0.92 -24.15
CA GLY A 113 9.19 1.64 -23.97
C GLY A 113 8.28 1.06 -22.88
N GLN A 114 8.70 0.01 -22.18
CA GLN A 114 8.01 -0.51 -21.00
C GLN A 114 8.66 0.03 -19.73
N SER A 115 7.88 0.70 -18.87
CA SER A 115 8.28 1.01 -17.49
C SER A 115 8.39 -0.26 -16.67
N VAL A 116 9.56 -0.50 -16.08
CA VAL A 116 9.85 -1.62 -15.18
C VAL A 116 10.21 -1.07 -13.80
N LEU A 117 9.45 -1.46 -12.78
CA LEU A 117 9.77 -1.18 -11.38
C LEU A 117 10.77 -2.23 -10.87
N LEU A 118 12.01 -1.80 -10.63
CA LEU A 118 13.06 -2.63 -10.06
C LEU A 118 13.14 -2.40 -8.55
N LEU A 119 12.99 -3.47 -7.78
CA LEU A 119 13.08 -3.46 -6.32
C LEU A 119 14.29 -4.27 -5.87
N ALA A 120 15.17 -3.67 -5.06
CA ALA A 120 16.13 -4.41 -4.25
C ALA A 120 15.40 -4.89 -2.99
N VAL A 121 15.10 -6.18 -2.90
CA VAL A 121 14.27 -6.74 -1.82
C VAL A 121 15.13 -7.55 -0.85
N HIS A 122 14.55 -7.96 0.28
CA HIS A 122 15.23 -8.85 1.22
C HIS A 122 15.56 -10.20 0.57
N SER A 123 16.69 -10.81 0.95
CA SER A 123 17.20 -12.03 0.30
C SER A 123 16.22 -13.21 0.35
N SER A 124 15.42 -13.29 1.42
CA SER A 124 14.36 -14.31 1.60
C SER A 124 13.35 -14.36 0.45
N GLU A 125 13.14 -13.25 -0.26
CA GLU A 125 12.26 -13.22 -1.44
C GLU A 125 12.84 -14.08 -2.58
N CYS A 126 14.15 -14.13 -2.77
CA CYS A 126 14.77 -14.86 -3.87
C CYS A 126 15.04 -16.34 -3.58
N SER A 127 14.67 -16.86 -2.40
CA SER A 127 15.10 -18.20 -1.95
C SER A 127 16.63 -18.36 -1.93
N ASP A 128 17.34 -17.27 -1.65
CA ASP A 128 18.80 -17.20 -1.48
C ASP A 128 19.08 -16.46 -0.16
N ASP A 129 20.08 -16.90 0.60
CA ASP A 129 20.41 -16.37 1.91
C ASP A 129 21.62 -15.42 1.90
N ILE A 130 22.35 -15.31 0.78
CA ILE A 130 23.67 -14.67 0.75
C ILE A 130 23.82 -13.64 -0.38
N GLY A 131 23.05 -13.75 -1.47
CA GLY A 131 23.16 -12.86 -2.64
C GLY A 131 22.28 -11.61 -2.63
N PRO A 132 22.63 -10.56 -3.41
CA PRO A 132 21.72 -9.44 -3.64
C PRO A 132 20.46 -9.93 -4.39
N CYS A 133 19.29 -9.62 -3.85
CA CYS A 133 18.01 -10.05 -4.40
C CYS A 133 17.25 -8.89 -5.02
N TYR A 134 16.80 -9.07 -6.26
CA TYR A 134 16.02 -8.07 -6.99
C TYR A 134 14.73 -8.67 -7.55
N ARG A 135 13.69 -7.82 -7.62
CA ARG A 135 12.44 -8.10 -8.33
C ARG A 135 12.24 -7.05 -9.42
N ALA A 136 11.91 -7.50 -10.62
CA ALA A 136 11.49 -6.64 -11.71
C ALA A 136 9.98 -6.84 -11.91
N LEU A 137 9.23 -5.74 -11.82
CA LEU A 137 7.78 -5.72 -11.90
C LEU A 137 7.35 -4.89 -13.11
N VAL A 138 6.40 -5.42 -13.87
CA VAL A 138 5.77 -4.73 -15.00
C VAL A 138 4.27 -4.69 -14.82
N TRP A 139 3.64 -3.67 -15.38
CA TRP A 139 2.20 -3.52 -15.37
C TRP A 139 1.56 -4.22 -16.59
N ARG A 140 0.40 -4.85 -16.37
CA ARG A 140 -0.49 -5.32 -17.45
C ARG A 140 -1.95 -5.20 -17.05
N ASP A 141 -2.27 -5.69 -15.85
CA ASP A 141 -3.58 -5.62 -15.18
C ASP A 141 -3.33 -5.70 -13.65
N GLY A 142 -2.34 -4.95 -13.18
CA GLY A 142 -1.63 -5.17 -11.91
C GLY A 142 -0.16 -5.52 -12.11
N PHE A 143 0.65 -5.22 -11.09
CA PHE A 143 2.08 -5.54 -11.08
C PHE A 143 2.33 -7.05 -11.05
N ARG A 144 3.24 -7.50 -11.90
CA ARG A 144 3.65 -8.91 -12.00
C ARG A 144 5.16 -9.02 -12.09
N THR A 145 5.74 -10.02 -11.43
CA THR A 145 7.15 -10.36 -11.61
C THR A 145 7.36 -10.93 -13.01
N THR A 146 8.30 -10.35 -13.76
CA THR A 146 8.76 -10.94 -15.02
C THR A 146 9.72 -12.10 -14.72
N ARG A 147 9.59 -13.21 -15.44
CA ARG A 147 10.44 -14.41 -15.32
C ARG A 147 11.05 -14.75 -16.67
#